data_AF-A0A1C6TBF9-F1
#
_entry.id   AF-A0A1C6TBF9-F1
#
_cell.length_a   1.000
_cell.length_b   1.000
_cell.length_c   1.000
_cell.angle_alpha   90.00
_cell.angle_beta   90.00
_cell.angle_gamma   90.00
#
_symmetry.space_group_name_H-M   'P 1'
#
loop_
_entity.id
_entity.type
_entity.pdbx_description
1 polymer ?
#
loop_
_entity_poly.entity_id
_entity_poly.type
_entity_poly.pdbx_seq_one_letter_code
_entity_poly.pdbx_strand_id
1 'polypeptide(L)'
;MAAHAERGMSEPPEVVFNTAIDPDRAAAWLPEPLRQDGHRRPEVISIEQMRATWYSDSAPGWSAEIQVEPVDAGGARVRLDLAGGDSDGLADQTLANLAREVADNLTAG
;
A
#
# COMPACT_ATOMS: atom_id res chain seq x y z
N MET A 1 4.48 -18.33 -1.62
CA MET A 1 4.10 -17.60 -2.84
C MET A 1 3.78 -16.18 -2.42
N ALA A 2 4.15 -15.19 -3.21
CA ALA A 2 3.76 -13.80 -2.99
C ALA A 2 2.79 -13.43 -4.11
N ALA A 3 1.65 -12.84 -3.76
CA ALA A 3 0.73 -12.27 -4.73
C ALA A 3 1.24 -10.89 -5.13
N HIS A 4 1.27 -10.63 -6.44
CA HIS A 4 1.59 -9.31 -6.95
C HIS A 4 0.32 -8.71 -7.55
N ALA A 5 0.10 -7.42 -7.33
CA ALA A 5 -0.95 -6.66 -7.97
C ALA A 5 -0.40 -5.28 -8.36
N GLU A 6 -0.96 -4.72 -9.43
CA GLU A 6 -0.56 -3.40 -9.92
C GLU A 6 -1.79 -2.61 -10.33
N ARG A 7 -1.82 -1.32 -9.99
CA ARG A 7 -2.95 -0.45 -10.25
C ARG A 7 -2.50 0.97 -10.58
N GLY A 8 -3.08 1.53 -11.64
CA GLY A 8 -2.96 2.96 -11.95
C GLY A 8 -3.88 3.80 -11.06
N MET A 9 -3.36 4.92 -10.57
CA MET A 9 -4.06 5.94 -9.81
C MET A 9 -3.93 7.28 -10.55
N SER A 10 -4.96 8.11 -10.48
CA SER A 10 -4.97 9.40 -11.19
C SER A 10 -4.25 10.49 -10.40
N GLU A 11 -3.94 10.20 -9.14
CA GLU A 11 -3.32 11.09 -8.18
C GLU A 11 -1.80 11.10 -8.33
N PRO A 12 -1.14 12.20 -7.94
CA PRO A 12 0.31 12.30 -7.98
C PRO A 12 0.98 11.21 -7.14
N PRO A 13 2.12 10.66 -7.58
CA PRO A 13 2.81 9.57 -6.89
C PRO A 13 3.18 9.94 -5.45
N GLU A 14 3.52 11.20 -5.18
CA GLU A 14 3.80 11.69 -3.82
C GLU A 14 2.56 11.61 -2.92
N VAL A 15 1.38 11.97 -3.44
CA VAL A 15 0.11 11.94 -2.68
C VAL A 15 -0.27 10.50 -2.39
N VAL A 16 -0.15 9.63 -3.39
CA VAL A 16 -0.41 8.19 -3.26
C VAL A 16 0.51 7.57 -2.23
N PHE A 17 1.82 7.82 -2.34
CA PHE A 17 2.81 7.28 -1.41
C PHE A 17 2.60 7.79 0.01
N ASN A 18 2.42 9.10 0.19
CA ASN A 18 2.18 9.70 1.51
C ASN A 18 0.90 9.15 2.17
N THR A 19 -0.17 8.98 1.39
CA THR A 19 -1.43 8.39 1.88
C THR A 19 -1.22 6.92 2.28
N ALA A 20 -0.44 6.17 1.51
CA ALA A 20 -0.18 4.77 1.79
C ALA A 20 0.64 4.56 3.07
N ILE A 21 1.65 5.40 3.32
CA ILE A 21 2.51 5.30 4.51
C ILE A 21 1.96 5.97 5.77
N ASP A 22 0.85 6.71 5.64
CA ASP A 22 0.16 7.34 6.77
C ASP A 22 -0.39 6.24 7.69
N PRO A 23 0.05 6.14 8.96
CA PRO A 23 -0.39 5.08 9.87
C PRO A 23 -1.89 5.09 10.16
N ASP A 24 -2.54 6.26 10.13
CA ASP A 24 -3.98 6.38 10.38
C ASP A 24 -4.79 5.84 9.20
N ARG A 25 -4.24 5.92 7.99
CA ARG A 25 -4.87 5.44 6.74
C ARG A 25 -4.41 4.05 6.35
N ALA A 26 -3.20 3.64 6.72
CA ALA A 26 -2.65 2.32 6.46
C ALA A 26 -3.56 1.21 7.00
N ALA A 27 -4.16 1.43 8.16
CA ALA A 27 -5.12 0.50 8.76
C ALA A 27 -6.44 0.36 7.98
N ALA A 28 -6.75 1.25 7.04
CA ALA A 28 -7.95 1.19 6.23
C ALA A 28 -7.76 0.34 4.96
N TRP A 29 -6.56 0.33 4.38
CA TRP A 29 -6.29 -0.40 3.14
C TRP A 29 -5.52 -1.71 3.32
N LEU A 30 -4.68 -1.85 4.36
CA LEU A 30 -3.91 -3.06 4.60
C LEU A 30 -4.80 -4.27 4.95
N PRO A 31 -4.38 -5.50 4.58
CA PRO A 31 -5.08 -6.71 4.97
C PRO A 31 -4.99 -6.94 6.49
N GLU A 32 -6.00 -7.62 7.05
CA GLU A 32 -6.13 -7.85 8.50
C GLU A 32 -4.83 -8.33 9.20
N PRO A 33 -4.08 -9.32 8.67
CA PRO A 33 -2.87 -9.81 9.33
C PRO A 33 -1.81 -8.73 9.54
N LEU A 34 -1.69 -7.77 8.62
CA LEU A 34 -0.74 -6.65 8.71
C LEU A 34 -1.27 -5.50 9.59
N ARG A 35 -2.58 -5.47 9.87
CA ARG A 35 -3.20 -4.48 10.76
C ARG A 35 -3.17 -4.87 12.23
N GLN A 36 -3.09 -6.18 12.52
CA GLN A 36 -3.20 -6.69 13.89
C GLN A 36 -2.04 -6.24 14.80
N ASP A 37 -0.88 -5.93 14.24
CA ASP A 37 0.26 -5.39 15.02
C ASP A 37 0.15 -3.88 15.31
N GLY A 38 -1.04 -3.31 15.11
CA GLY A 38 -1.33 -1.92 15.42
C GLY A 38 -0.60 -0.95 14.49
N HIS A 39 -0.53 0.33 14.87
CA HIS A 39 -0.02 1.47 14.09
C HIS A 39 1.49 1.42 13.80
N ARG A 40 2.03 0.23 13.55
CA ARG A 40 3.40 0.02 13.13
C ARG A 40 3.62 0.83 11.87
N ARG A 41 4.56 1.76 11.96
CA ARG A 41 4.95 2.56 10.81
C ARG A 41 5.59 1.65 9.78
N PRO A 42 5.31 1.86 8.49
CA PRO A 42 6.07 1.18 7.45
C PRO A 42 7.56 1.46 7.58
N GLU A 43 8.36 0.47 7.22
CA GLU A 43 9.77 0.70 6.95
C GLU A 43 9.88 1.29 5.55
N VAL A 44 10.26 2.57 5.48
CA VAL A 44 10.46 3.26 4.21
C VAL A 44 11.84 2.90 3.67
N ILE A 45 11.87 2.06 2.64
CA ILE A 45 13.10 1.59 2.00
C ILE A 45 13.76 2.74 1.23
N SER A 46 12.96 3.53 0.52
CA SER A 46 13.45 4.71 -0.21
C SER A 46 12.33 5.70 -0.48
N ILE A 47 12.55 6.97 -0.13
CA ILE A 47 11.64 8.07 -0.47
C ILE A 47 11.74 8.41 -1.96
N GLU A 48 12.95 8.36 -2.54
CA GLU A 48 13.17 8.69 -3.95
C GLU A 48 12.51 7.67 -4.88
N GLN A 49 12.52 6.39 -4.50
CA GLN A 49 11.86 5.32 -5.24
C GLN A 49 10.42 5.07 -4.75
N MET A 50 9.94 5.87 -3.78
CA MET A 50 8.63 5.75 -3.15
C MET A 50 8.27 4.30 -2.80
N ARG A 51 9.21 3.67 -2.09
CA ARG A 51 9.15 2.25 -1.71
C ARG A 51 9.06 2.12 -0.20
N ALA A 52 8.04 1.41 0.26
CA ALA A 52 7.77 1.17 1.67
C ALA A 52 7.31 -0.26 1.88
N THR A 53 7.58 -0.80 3.06
CA THR A 53 7.26 -2.18 3.38
C THR A 53 6.68 -2.29 4.79
N TRP A 54 5.78 -3.26 4.97
CA TRP A 54 5.10 -3.56 6.22
C TRP A 54 5.37 -5.01 6.59
N TYR A 55 5.58 -5.22 7.88
CA TYR A 55 5.78 -6.54 8.46
C TYR A 55 4.86 -6.74 9.65
N SER A 56 4.35 -7.97 9.78
CA SER A 56 3.60 -8.38 10.95
C SER A 56 4.48 -9.17 11.93
N ASP A 57 4.49 -8.75 13.19
CA ASP A 57 5.05 -9.53 14.31
C ASP A 57 4.14 -10.70 14.68
N SER A 58 2.83 -10.47 14.70
CA SER A 58 1.82 -11.49 15.05
C SER A 58 1.72 -12.57 13.97
N ALA A 59 2.08 -12.24 12.73
CA ALA A 59 2.06 -13.13 11.58
C ALA A 59 3.36 -12.96 10.76
N PRO A 60 4.50 -13.52 11.20
CA PRO A 60 5.82 -13.31 10.58
C PRO A 60 5.96 -13.81 9.15
N GLY A 61 4.97 -14.57 8.64
CA GLY A 61 4.87 -14.95 7.24
C GLY A 61 4.20 -13.89 6.35
N TRP A 62 3.69 -12.80 6.93
CA TRP A 62 3.01 -11.73 6.23
C TRP A 62 3.88 -10.49 6.08
N SER A 63 4.01 -10.04 4.85
CA SER A 63 4.60 -8.74 4.53
C SER A 63 3.89 -8.13 3.33
N ALA A 64 3.79 -6.81 3.31
CA ALA A 64 3.37 -6.07 2.12
C ALA A 64 4.49 -5.12 1.74
N GLU A 65 4.77 -5.02 0.45
CA GLU A 65 5.65 -4.00 -0.09
C GLU A 65 4.90 -3.20 -1.13
N ILE A 66 4.99 -1.88 -1.05
CA ILE A 66 4.52 -1.01 -2.13
C ILE A 66 5.69 -0.33 -2.82
N GLN A 67 5.49 -0.10 -4.11
CA GLN A 67 6.30 0.77 -4.92
C GLN A 67 5.38 1.68 -5.72
N VAL A 68 5.62 2.98 -5.65
CA VAL A 68 4.85 3.98 -6.39
C VAL A 68 5.74 4.60 -7.45
N GLU A 69 5.31 4.52 -8.70
CA GLU A 69 6.03 5.06 -9.84
C GLU A 69 5.21 6.15 -10.55
N PRO A 70 5.83 7.26 -10.98
CA PRO A 70 5.16 8.24 -11.81
C PRO A 70 4.79 7.63 -13.18
N VAL A 71 3.64 8.04 -13.73
CA VAL A 71 3.27 7.73 -15.12
C VAL A 71 3.06 9.01 -15.94
N ASP A 72 3.32 8.93 -17.24
CA ASP A 72 3.31 10.09 -18.17
C ASP A 72 1.99 10.87 -18.21
N ALA A 73 0.88 10.29 -17.74
CA ALA A 73 -0.44 10.93 -17.68
C ALA A 73 -0.65 11.84 -16.45
N GLY A 74 0.38 12.06 -15.62
CA GLY A 74 0.28 12.86 -14.39
C GLY A 74 -0.32 12.12 -13.20
N GLY A 75 -0.49 10.80 -13.31
CA GLY A 75 -0.89 9.92 -12.22
C GLY A 75 0.27 9.08 -11.70
N ALA A 76 -0.06 8.01 -10.99
CA ALA A 76 0.90 7.07 -10.44
C ALA A 76 0.53 5.61 -10.77
N ARG A 77 1.54 4.75 -10.90
CA ARG A 77 1.37 3.30 -10.88
C ARG A 77 1.80 2.79 -9.52
N VAL A 78 0.89 2.13 -8.82
CA VAL A 78 1.19 1.46 -7.55
C VAL A 78 1.33 -0.01 -7.82
N ARG A 79 2.46 -0.56 -7.40
CA ARG A 79 2.70 -1.98 -7.34
C ARG A 79 2.67 -2.42 -5.87
N LEU A 80 1.97 -3.52 -5.61
CA LEU A 80 1.91 -4.17 -4.31
C LEU A 80 2.39 -5.61 -4.46
N ASP A 81 3.42 -5.95 -3.70
CA ASP A 81 3.88 -7.32 -3.51
C ASP A 81 3.47 -7.77 -2.09
N LEU A 82 2.50 -8.67 -2.01
CA LEU A 82 1.94 -9.20 -0.77
C LEU A 82 2.42 -10.65 -0.56
N ALA A 83 3.20 -10.87 0.49
CA ALA A 83 3.60 -12.21 0.91
C ALA A 83 2.75 -12.65 2.11
N GLY A 84 2.38 -13.92 2.14
CA GLY A 84 1.66 -14.55 3.25
C GLY A 84 0.40 -15.30 2.81
N GLY A 85 0.09 -16.37 3.55
CA GLY A 85 -1.17 -17.13 3.46
C GLY A 85 -1.71 -17.40 2.06
N ASP A 86 -3.05 -17.38 1.96
CA ASP A 86 -3.80 -17.34 0.70
C ASP A 86 -3.92 -15.86 0.28
N SER A 87 -2.92 -15.39 -0.46
CA SER A 87 -2.81 -14.01 -0.92
C SER A 87 -3.40 -13.81 -2.32
N ASP A 88 -3.91 -14.88 -2.95
CA ASP A 88 -4.52 -14.84 -4.28
C ASP A 88 -5.77 -13.95 -4.27
N GLY A 89 -5.78 -12.90 -5.08
CA GLY A 89 -6.85 -11.89 -5.14
C GLY A 89 -6.88 -10.91 -3.96
N LEU A 90 -6.15 -11.17 -2.88
CA LEU A 90 -6.05 -10.26 -1.75
C LEU A 90 -5.22 -9.02 -2.10
N ALA A 91 -4.13 -9.18 -2.85
CA ALA A 91 -3.31 -8.06 -3.30
C ALA A 91 -4.12 -7.04 -4.13
N ASP A 92 -4.96 -7.52 -5.07
CA ASP A 92 -5.85 -6.66 -5.85
C ASP A 92 -6.89 -5.94 -4.98
N GLN A 93 -7.48 -6.65 -4.02
CA GLN A 93 -8.43 -6.06 -3.07
C GLN A 93 -7.76 -4.99 -2.20
N THR A 94 -6.55 -5.25 -1.71
CA THR A 94 -5.74 -4.30 -0.93
C THR A 94 -5.44 -3.04 -1.75
N LEU A 95 -5.03 -3.17 -3.02
CA LEU A 95 -4.83 -2.01 -3.90
C LEU A 95 -6.13 -1.25 -4.20
N ALA A 96 -7.26 -1.95 -4.33
CA ALA A 96 -8.55 -1.29 -4.52
C ALA A 96 -8.96 -0.46 -3.29
N ASN A 97 -8.64 -0.93 -2.08
CA ASN A 97 -8.87 -0.16 -0.86
C ASN A 97 -7.93 1.04 -0.79
N LEU A 98 -6.64 0.89 -1.13
CA LEU A 98 -5.70 2.01 -1.16
C LEU A 98 -6.15 3.10 -2.13
N ALA A 99 -6.62 2.71 -3.32
CA ALA A 99 -7.16 3.66 -4.30
C ALA A 99 -8.35 4.46 -3.75
N ARG A 100 -9.21 3.82 -2.92
CA ARG A 100 -10.30 4.50 -2.24
C ARG A 100 -9.78 5.49 -1.20
N GLU A 101 -8.83 5.08 -0.37
CA GLU A 101 -8.23 5.96 0.65
C GLU A 101 -7.57 7.21 0.04
N VAL A 102 -6.89 7.04 -1.09
CA VAL A 102 -6.29 8.14 -1.86
C VAL A 102 -7.36 9.10 -2.38
N ALA A 103 -8.43 8.59 -2.99
CA ALA A 103 -9.53 9.42 -3.47
C ALA A 103 -10.26 10.15 -2.33
N ASP A 104 -10.44 9.48 -1.19
CA ASP A 104 -11.07 10.05 0.00
C ASP A 104 -10.18 11.13 0.64
N ASN A 105 -8.85 10.97 0.61
CA ASN A 105 -7.91 11.98 1.11
C ASN A 105 -8.04 13.32 0.37
N LEU A 106 -8.26 13.30 -0.94
CA LEU A 106 -8.47 14.51 -1.73
C LEU A 106 -9.83 15.19 -1.47
N THR A 107 -10.84 14.42 -1.09
CA THR A 107 -12.20 14.93 -0.80
C THR A 107 -12.31 15.50 0.61
N ALA A 108 -11.43 15.09 1.53
CA ALA A 108 -11.41 15.56 2.91
C ALA A 108 -10.76 16.94 3.11
N GLY A 109 -10.27 17.58 2.03
CA GLY A 109 -9.57 18.86 2.03
C GLY A 109 -10.44 20.08 1.71
#